data_AF-A0A528D886-F1
#
_entry.id   AF-A0A528D886-F1
#
_cell.length_a   1.000
_cell.length_b   1.000
_cell.length_c   1.000
_cell.angle_alpha   90.00
_cell.angle_beta   90.00
_cell.angle_gamma   90.00
#
_symmetry.space_group_name_H-M   'P 1'
#
loop_
_entity.id
_entity.type
_entity.pdbx_description
1 polymer ?
#
loop_
_entity_poly.entity_id
_entity_poly.type
_entity_poly.pdbx_seq_one_letter_code
_entity_poly.pdbx_strand_id
1 'polypeptide(L)'
;FEFRLNYEVIPAIEIKDFSDIKVTRQVYDVPDQEVDDQVKRVAESARSYEAKDGKAAEGDRVSIDYVGKIAGEAFAGGAGTDQPLVLGSKEFIP
;
A
#
# COMPACT_ATOMS: atom_id res chain seq x y z
N PHE A 1 38.63 -41.67 28.54
CA PHE A 1 37.80 -40.93 27.56
C PHE A 1 36.47 -40.64 28.21
N GLU A 2 36.07 -39.38 28.23
CA GLU A 2 34.80 -38.95 28.83
C GLU A 2 34.05 -38.15 27.75
N PHE A 3 32.78 -38.49 27.54
CA PHE A 3 31.91 -37.78 26.60
C PHE A 3 30.80 -37.08 27.37
N ARG A 4 30.60 -35.80 27.07
CA ARG A 4 29.48 -35.00 27.59
C ARG A 4 28.53 -34.69 26.46
N LEU A 5 27.28 -35.10 26.63
CA LEU A 5 26.17 -34.74 25.78
C LEU A 5 25.35 -33.68 26.51
N ASN A 6 25.32 -32.48 25.96
CA ASN A 6 24.43 -31.43 26.43
C ASN A 6 23.17 -31.46 25.57
N TYR A 7 22.02 -31.56 26.21
CA TYR A 7 20.74 -31.35 25.56
C TYR A 7 19.85 -30.49 26.46
N GLU A 8 18.97 -29.70 25.86
CA GLU A 8 18.02 -28.88 26.58
C GLU A 8 16.72 -29.65 26.83
N VAL A 9 16.26 -29.61 28.07
CA VAL A 9 14.92 -30.06 28.44
C VAL A 9 14.02 -28.83 28.47
N ILE A 10 13.00 -28.81 27.61
CA ILE A 10 12.00 -27.74 27.64
C ILE A 10 11.18 -27.91 28.93
N PRO A 11 11.04 -26.85 29.75
CA PRO A 11 10.27 -26.92 30.99
C PRO A 11 8.80 -27.20 30.72
N ALA A 12 8.14 -27.84 31.68
CA ALA A 12 6.71 -28.10 31.60
C ALA A 12 5.93 -26.78 31.53
N ILE A 13 5.00 -26.69 30.57
CA ILE A 13 4.14 -25.53 30.40
C ILE A 13 2.94 -25.68 31.34
N GLU A 14 2.89 -24.86 32.39
CA GLU A 14 1.72 -24.77 33.26
C GLU A 14 0.71 -23.78 32.69
N ILE A 15 -0.46 -24.29 32.32
CA ILE A 15 -1.57 -23.48 31.83
C ILE A 15 -2.31 -22.90 33.04
N LYS A 16 -2.20 -21.58 33.23
CA LYS A 16 -2.93 -20.84 34.27
C LYS A 16 -4.36 -20.52 33.82
N ASP A 17 -5.19 -20.12 34.78
CA ASP A 17 -6.58 -19.72 34.52
C ASP A 17 -6.63 -18.48 33.59
N PHE A 18 -7.42 -18.58 32.52
CA PHE A 18 -7.61 -17.53 31.53
C PHE A 18 -8.94 -16.78 31.71
N SER A 19 -9.67 -17.03 32.79
CA SER A 19 -10.97 -16.43 33.08
C SER A 19 -10.95 -14.90 33.11
N ASP A 20 -9.80 -14.28 33.41
CA ASP A 20 -9.60 -12.83 33.41
C ASP A 20 -9.29 -12.24 32.02
N ILE A 21 -9.00 -13.07 31.02
CA ILE A 21 -8.68 -12.60 29.66
C ILE A 21 -9.98 -12.27 28.92
N LYS A 22 -10.27 -10.97 28.82
CA LYS A 22 -11.38 -10.46 28.01
C LYS A 22 -10.91 -10.19 26.59
N VAL A 23 -11.44 -10.97 25.64
CA VAL A 23 -11.21 -10.74 24.20
C VAL A 23 -12.42 -10.01 23.62
N THR A 24 -12.19 -8.79 23.14
CA THR A 24 -13.22 -8.03 22.41
C THR A 24 -13.17 -8.44 20.94
N ARG A 25 -14.19 -9.15 20.46
CA ARG A 25 -14.36 -9.42 19.03
C ARG A 25 -14.92 -8.18 18.36
N GLN A 26 -14.08 -7.49 17.60
CA GLN A 26 -14.55 -6.44 16.70
C GLN A 26 -15.39 -7.10 15.59
N VAL A 27 -16.66 -6.75 15.53
CA VAL A 27 -17.55 -7.12 14.44
C VAL A 27 -17.73 -5.86 13.60
N TYR A 28 -17.28 -5.92 12.36
CA TYR A 28 -17.48 -4.86 11.39
C TYR A 28 -18.47 -5.36 10.36
N ASP A 29 -19.58 -4.64 10.21
CA ASP A 29 -20.51 -4.87 9.12
C ASP A 29 -20.04 -3.99 7.96
N VAL A 30 -19.65 -4.61 6.85
CA VAL A 30 -19.10 -3.88 5.70
C VAL A 30 -20.25 -3.16 5.03
N PRO A 31 -20.28 -1.81 5.03
CA PRO A 31 -21.36 -1.08 4.39
C PRO A 31 -21.30 -1.28 2.87
N ASP A 32 -22.46 -1.30 2.21
CA ASP A 32 -22.55 -1.39 0.74
C ASP A 32 -21.72 -0.29 0.04
N GLN A 33 -21.61 0.89 0.67
CA GLN A 33 -20.80 1.99 0.16
C GLN A 33 -19.32 1.61 0.00
N GLU A 34 -18.74 0.84 0.94
CA GLU A 34 -17.36 0.41 0.81
C GLU A 34 -17.19 -0.57 -0.34
N VAL A 35 -18.17 -1.45 -0.55
CA VAL A 35 -18.18 -2.39 -1.68
C VAL A 35 -18.22 -1.61 -2.98
N ASP A 36 -19.11 -0.63 -3.10
CA ASP A 36 -19.22 0.23 -4.29
C ASP A 36 -17.92 1.00 -4.54
N ASP A 37 -17.29 1.53 -3.50
CA ASP A 37 -16.02 2.25 -3.62
C ASP A 37 -14.88 1.32 -4.08
N GLN A 38 -14.85 0.07 -3.62
CA GLN A 38 -13.88 -0.93 -4.12
C GLN A 38 -14.17 -1.29 -5.58
N VAL A 39 -15.43 -1.49 -5.95
CA VAL A 39 -15.81 -1.80 -7.34
C VAL A 39 -15.41 -0.66 -8.27
N LYS A 40 -15.64 0.61 -7.87
CA LYS A 40 -15.20 1.78 -8.63
C LYS A 40 -13.69 1.83 -8.79
N ARG A 41 -12.92 1.58 -7.71
CA ARG A 41 -11.46 1.50 -7.79
C ARG A 41 -10.99 0.45 -8.79
N VAL A 42 -11.59 -0.73 -8.78
CA VAL A 42 -11.27 -1.79 -9.76
C VAL A 42 -11.60 -1.33 -11.18
N ALA A 43 -12.78 -0.74 -11.40
CA ALA A 43 -13.17 -0.23 -12.71
C ALA A 43 -12.23 0.88 -13.22
N GLU A 44 -11.82 1.80 -12.35
CA GLU A 44 -10.85 2.85 -12.66
C GLU A 44 -9.47 2.28 -13.02
N SER A 45 -9.02 1.23 -12.33
CA SER A 45 -7.75 0.55 -12.65
C SER A 45 -7.75 -0.15 -14.01
N ALA A 46 -8.92 -0.57 -14.48
CA ALA A 46 -9.12 -1.24 -15.77
C ALA A 46 -9.40 -0.26 -16.92
N ARG A 47 -9.32 1.05 -16.68
CA ARG A 47 -9.66 2.09 -17.64
C ARG A 47 -8.73 2.07 -18.86
N SER A 48 -9.32 2.09 -20.06
CA SER A 48 -8.60 2.34 -21.31
C SER A 48 -8.48 3.84 -21.60
N TYR A 49 -7.38 4.22 -22.26
CA TYR A 49 -7.11 5.60 -22.65
C TYR A 49 -7.06 5.70 -24.17
N GLU A 50 -7.59 6.79 -24.71
CA GLU A 50 -7.49 7.15 -26.12
C GLU A 50 -6.73 8.45 -26.28
N ALA A 51 -6.07 8.62 -27.43
CA ALA A 51 -5.35 9.85 -27.72
C ALA A 51 -6.34 11.02 -27.83
N LYS A 52 -6.06 12.10 -27.10
CA LYS A 52 -6.87 13.31 -27.07
C LYS A 52 -6.02 14.50 -27.45
N ASP A 53 -6.50 15.29 -28.41
CA ASP A 53 -5.91 16.59 -28.73
C ASP A 53 -6.60 17.68 -27.91
N GLY A 54 -5.81 18.43 -27.13
CA GLY A 54 -6.31 19.56 -26.34
C GLY A 54 -5.64 19.72 -24.99
N LYS A 55 -6.25 20.55 -24.13
CA LYS A 55 -5.76 20.75 -22.76
C LYS A 55 -6.03 19.48 -21.94
N ALA A 56 -5.01 19.05 -21.18
CA ALA A 56 -5.15 17.99 -20.21
C ALA A 56 -6.10 18.44 -19.08
N ALA A 57 -6.99 17.55 -18.67
CA ALA A 57 -7.97 17.76 -17.61
C ALA A 57 -7.91 16.61 -16.59
N GLU A 58 -8.60 16.75 -15.45
CA GLU A 58 -8.72 15.67 -14.48
C GLU A 58 -9.28 14.39 -15.13
N GLY A 59 -8.65 13.26 -14.83
CA GLY A 59 -8.95 11.96 -15.42
C GLY A 59 -8.22 11.64 -16.73
N ASP A 60 -7.53 12.61 -17.36
CA ASP A 60 -6.67 12.35 -18.51
C ASP A 60 -5.34 11.72 -18.05
N ARG A 61 -4.81 10.78 -18.84
CA ARG A 61 -3.46 10.23 -18.65
C ARG A 61 -2.47 11.00 -19.52
N VAL A 62 -1.45 11.55 -18.89
CA VAL A 62 -0.33 12.21 -19.56
C VAL A 62 0.95 11.41 -19.32
N SER A 63 1.87 11.43 -20.28
CA SER A 63 3.24 10.97 -20.04
C SER A 63 4.12 12.18 -19.76
N ILE A 64 4.87 12.14 -18.66
CA ILE A 64 5.69 13.28 -18.20
C ILE A 64 7.13 12.86 -17.93
N ASP A 65 8.03 13.80 -18.22
CA ASP A 65 9.43 13.78 -17.82
C ASP A 65 9.63 14.84 -16.73
N TYR A 66 10.24 14.46 -15.61
CA TYR A 66 10.48 15.39 -14.50
C TYR A 66 11.81 15.17 -13.80
N VAL A 67 12.32 16.24 -13.19
CA VAL A 67 13.51 16.22 -12.31
C VAL A 67 13.22 17.10 -11.10
N GLY A 68 12.99 16.44 -9.96
CA GLY A 68 12.86 17.04 -8.65
C GLY A 68 14.22 17.54 -8.13
N LYS A 69 14.22 18.76 -7.60
CA LYS A 69 15.39 19.40 -7.02
C LYS A 69 15.08 19.89 -5.61
N ILE A 70 16.01 19.69 -4.68
CA ILE A 70 15.97 20.28 -3.34
C ILE A 70 17.09 21.32 -3.28
N ALA A 71 16.75 22.56 -2.95
CA ALA A 71 17.70 23.69 -2.91
C ALA A 71 18.53 23.88 -4.21
N GLY A 72 17.97 23.48 -5.37
CA GLY A 72 18.64 23.60 -6.68
C GLY A 72 19.44 22.36 -7.10
N GLU A 73 19.67 21.40 -6.21
CA GLU A 73 20.36 20.14 -6.49
C GLU A 73 19.36 19.01 -6.75
N ALA A 74 19.59 18.21 -7.78
CA ALA A 74 18.77 17.03 -8.06
C ALA A 74 19.03 15.96 -6.99
N PHE A 75 17.98 15.35 -6.46
CA PHE A 75 18.09 14.30 -5.45
C PHE A 75 17.82 12.91 -6.05
N ALA A 76 18.41 11.87 -5.44
CA ALA A 76 18.24 10.50 -5.89
C ALA A 76 16.78 10.04 -5.77
N GLY A 77 16.23 9.46 -6.83
CA GLY A 77 14.81 9.06 -6.91
C GLY A 77 13.85 10.21 -7.25
N GLY A 78 14.36 11.43 -7.48
CA GLY A 78 13.55 12.59 -7.85
C GLY A 78 13.35 12.78 -9.37
N ALA A 79 13.89 11.91 -10.22
CA ALA A 79 13.79 12.06 -11.68
C ALA A 79 13.07 10.86 -12.31
N GLY A 80 12.25 11.15 -13.33
CA GLY A 80 11.50 10.14 -14.09
C GLY A 80 11.36 10.56 -15.55
N THR A 81 11.44 9.59 -16.45
CA THR A 81 11.20 9.76 -17.89
C THR A 81 10.06 8.85 -18.33
N ASP A 82 9.25 9.33 -19.28
CA ASP A 82 8.06 8.68 -19.84
C ASP A 82 7.13 8.10 -18.77
N GLN A 83 6.94 8.86 -17.68
CA GLN A 83 6.13 8.41 -16.55
C GLN A 83 4.65 8.68 -16.82
N PRO A 84 3.79 7.65 -16.87
CA PRO A 84 2.36 7.86 -16.99
C PRO A 84 1.78 8.40 -15.68
N LEU A 85 1.03 9.49 -15.77
CA LEU A 85 0.30 10.07 -14.65
C LEU A 85 -1.14 10.35 -15.07
N VAL A 86 -2.10 9.85 -14.30
CA VAL A 86 -3.50 10.23 -14.42
C VAL A 86 -3.74 11.48 -13.58
N LEU A 87 -4.16 12.57 -14.22
CA LEU A 87 -4.38 13.83 -13.50
C LEU A 87 -5.52 13.67 -12.49
N GLY A 88 -5.23 13.99 -11.22
CA GLY A 88 -6.18 13.80 -10.11
C GLY A 88 -6.09 12.44 -9.40
N SER A 89 -5.18 11.53 -9.81
CA SER A 89 -5.02 10.21 -9.18
C SER A 89 -4.47 10.26 -7.75
N LYS A 90 -3.90 11.40 -7.34
CA LYS A 90 -3.18 11.57 -6.06
C LYS A 90 -2.02 10.57 -5.89
N GLU A 91 -1.50 10.01 -6.99
CA GLU A 91 -0.32 9.13 -6.97
C GLU A 91 0.97 9.90 -6.68
N PHE A 92 1.02 11.17 -7.05
CA PHE A 92 2.11 12.06 -6.70
C PHE A 92 1.85 12.74 -5.35
N ILE A 93 2.94 13.18 -4.72
CA ILE A 93 2.92 13.91 -3.45
C ILE A 93 1.92 15.08 -3.57
N PRO A 94 0.98 15.22 -2.62
CA PRO A 94 0.01 16.33 -2.59
C PRO A 94 0.64 17.72 -2.56
#